data_AF-A0A831LQQ9-F1
#
_entry.id   AF-A0A831LQQ9-F1
#
_cell.length_a   1.000
_cell.length_b   1.000
_cell.length_c   1.000
_cell.angle_alpha   90.00
_cell.angle_beta   90.00
_cell.angle_gamma   90.00
#
_symmetry.space_group_name_H-M   'P 1'
#
loop_
_entity.id
_entity.type
_entity.pdbx_description
1 polymer ?
#
loop_
_entity_poly.entity_id
_entity_poly.type
_entity_poly.pdbx_seq_one_letter_code
_entity_poly.pdbx_strand_id
1 'polypeptide(L)'
;MKKKVLKLSLILLSFEFTTAGCQKDEIIDVRYPFKLQYAIHNEERQEVTRIKEGENFYIYFSIENTSDRHASIDKHELFFNNELFNIYDRNNNTIVGNPVERNVCLAKMGCLGQPHVKNEITIPYPLKNDTTVGFMCCSYKLYKFPELPQGKYFIKYTASIPFFYITDTHQVESHETGNYNLEYKFEIVK
;
A
#
# COMPACT_ATOMS: atom_id res chain seq x y z
N MET A 1 38.60 45.52 -45.42
CA MET A 1 38.34 44.36 -44.53
C MET A 1 38.13 44.83 -43.10
N LYS A 2 36.89 44.79 -42.58
CA LYS A 2 36.56 44.84 -41.15
C LYS A 2 35.39 43.89 -40.93
N LYS A 3 35.63 42.79 -40.21
CA LYS A 3 34.67 41.72 -39.93
C LYS A 3 33.60 42.21 -38.95
N LYS A 4 32.32 42.07 -39.31
CA LYS A 4 31.17 42.19 -38.41
C LYS A 4 31.13 40.94 -37.54
N VAL A 5 31.10 41.10 -36.22
CA VAL A 5 30.83 40.01 -35.27
C VAL A 5 29.35 40.09 -34.91
N LEU A 6 28.61 39.06 -35.33
CA LEU A 6 27.20 38.86 -35.03
C LEU A 6 27.10 38.33 -33.59
N LYS A 7 26.50 39.11 -32.67
CA LYS A 7 26.15 38.61 -31.33
C LYS A 7 24.83 37.85 -31.44
N LEU A 8 24.92 36.53 -31.45
CA LEU A 8 23.82 35.62 -31.14
C LEU A 8 23.83 35.42 -29.62
N SER A 9 22.73 35.68 -28.93
CA SER A 9 22.58 35.27 -27.54
C SER A 9 21.19 34.69 -27.34
N LEU A 10 21.24 33.41 -26.98
CA LEU A 10 20.20 32.42 -26.79
C LEU A 10 19.16 32.91 -25.77
N ILE A 11 17.88 32.90 -26.16
CA ILE A 11 16.77 33.00 -25.20
C ILE A 11 16.56 31.60 -24.64
N LEU A 12 17.06 31.36 -23.43
CA LEU A 12 16.71 30.17 -22.64
C LEU A 12 15.30 30.37 -22.06
N LEU A 13 14.31 29.76 -22.70
CA LEU A 13 12.99 29.52 -22.11
C LEU A 13 13.14 28.42 -21.07
N SER A 14 13.24 28.81 -19.81
CA SER A 14 13.08 27.90 -18.67
C SER A 14 11.62 27.48 -18.58
N PHE A 15 11.31 26.28 -19.07
CA PHE A 15 10.08 25.57 -18.75
C PHE A 15 10.15 25.14 -17.28
N GLU A 16 9.49 25.88 -16.40
CA GLU A 16 9.18 25.39 -15.06
C GLU A 16 8.08 24.33 -15.19
N PHE A 17 8.48 23.07 -15.29
CA PHE A 17 7.61 21.96 -14.93
C PHE A 17 7.36 22.07 -13.42
N THR A 18 6.25 22.70 -13.04
CA THR A 18 5.68 22.49 -11.71
C THR A 18 5.21 21.05 -11.64
N THR A 19 6.10 20.15 -11.25
CA THR A 19 5.71 18.88 -10.65
C THR A 19 4.97 19.25 -9.38
N ALA A 20 3.64 19.24 -9.46
CA ALA A 20 2.80 19.09 -8.27
C ALA A 20 3.12 17.71 -7.69
N GLY A 21 4.23 17.62 -6.97
CA GLY A 21 4.50 16.53 -6.08
C GLY A 21 3.38 16.55 -5.06
N CYS A 22 2.44 15.61 -5.18
CA CYS A 22 1.58 15.27 -4.07
C CYS A 22 2.50 15.08 -2.87
N GLN A 23 2.35 15.97 -1.90
CA GLN A 23 3.02 15.88 -0.62
C GLN A 23 2.66 14.52 -0.06
N LYS A 24 3.67 13.63 -0.06
CA LYS A 24 3.56 12.29 0.46
C LYS A 24 3.43 12.46 1.96
N ASP A 25 2.20 12.51 2.45
CA ASP A 25 1.94 12.25 3.86
C ASP A 25 2.28 10.77 4.06
N GLU A 26 3.57 10.46 4.14
CA GLU A 26 4.05 9.27 4.81
C GLU A 26 3.58 9.45 6.26
N ILE A 27 2.41 8.88 6.57
CA ILE A 27 1.95 8.77 7.96
C ILE A 27 2.89 7.76 8.63
N ILE A 28 4.08 8.23 9.00
CA ILE A 28 4.93 7.54 9.96
C ILE A 28 4.34 7.92 11.31
N ASP A 29 3.33 7.17 11.75
CA ASP A 29 2.92 7.23 13.15
C ASP A 29 3.98 6.49 13.98
N VAL A 30 5.05 7.21 14.36
CA VAL A 30 6.22 6.72 15.12
C VAL A 30 5.83 6.14 16.50
N ARG A 31 4.55 6.17 16.87
CA ARG A 31 4.07 5.70 18.18
C ARG A 31 4.00 4.18 18.31
N TYR A 32 3.99 3.43 17.22
CA TYR A 32 3.78 1.98 17.24
C TYR A 32 4.92 1.25 16.53
N PRO A 33 5.24 0.00 16.93
CA PRO A 33 6.38 -0.72 16.38
C PRO A 33 6.18 -1.15 14.92
N PHE A 34 4.97 -1.03 14.36
CA PHE A 34 4.70 -1.41 12.99
C PHE A 34 4.54 -0.21 12.06
N LYS A 35 5.40 -0.13 11.05
CA LYS A 35 5.20 0.76 9.90
C LYS A 35 4.34 0.04 8.88
N LEU A 36 3.21 0.63 8.52
CA LEU A 36 2.34 0.14 7.46
C LEU A 36 2.47 1.03 6.24
N GLN A 37 2.47 0.42 5.05
CA GLN A 37 2.44 1.14 3.78
C GLN A 37 1.31 0.59 2.93
N TYR A 38 0.58 1.49 2.28
CA TYR A 38 -0.50 1.15 1.37
C TYR A 38 -0.42 2.04 0.13
N ALA A 39 -0.33 1.43 -1.05
CA ALA A 39 0.00 2.12 -2.28
C ALA A 39 -0.57 1.42 -3.52
N ILE A 40 -0.57 2.14 -4.63
CA ILE A 40 -0.82 1.58 -5.97
C ILE A 40 0.49 1.61 -6.75
N HIS A 41 0.87 0.46 -7.32
CA HIS A 41 2.07 0.32 -8.13
C HIS A 41 1.74 0.08 -9.61
N ASN A 42 2.56 0.63 -10.52
CA ASN A 42 2.52 0.28 -11.93
C ASN A 42 3.24 -1.06 -12.23
N GLU A 43 3.35 -1.43 -13.51
CA GLU A 43 4.07 -2.65 -13.94
C GLU A 43 5.56 -2.64 -13.59
N GLU A 44 6.17 -1.46 -13.46
CA GLU A 44 7.56 -1.29 -13.01
C GLU A 44 7.72 -1.30 -11.48
N ARG A 45 6.64 -1.60 -10.73
CA ARG A 45 6.60 -1.59 -9.25
C ARG A 45 6.86 -0.22 -8.62
N GLN A 46 6.63 0.86 -9.37
CA GLN A 46 6.73 2.23 -8.87
C GLN A 46 5.38 2.68 -8.33
N GLU A 47 5.41 3.41 -7.22
CA GLU A 47 4.23 4.05 -6.65
C GLU A 47 3.68 5.12 -7.59
N VAL A 48 2.40 4.99 -7.94
CA VAL A 48 1.69 5.88 -8.86
C VAL A 48 0.34 6.29 -8.31
N THR A 49 -0.10 7.50 -8.64
CA THR A 49 -1.43 8.02 -8.32
C THR A 49 -2.32 8.15 -9.54
N ARG A 50 -1.78 7.89 -10.74
CA ARG A 50 -2.49 7.98 -12.03
C ARG A 50 -2.13 6.76 -12.86
N ILE A 51 -3.13 6.10 -13.42
CA ILE A 51 -2.99 4.91 -14.28
C ILE A 51 -3.83 5.16 -15.53
N LYS A 52 -3.35 4.78 -16.72
CA LYS A 52 -4.18 4.90 -17.91
C LYS A 52 -5.21 3.78 -17.96
N GLU A 53 -6.39 4.10 -18.49
CA GLU A 53 -7.46 3.14 -18.70
C GLU A 53 -6.95 1.96 -19.54
N GLY A 54 -7.22 0.73 -19.08
CA GLY A 54 -6.72 -0.50 -19.70
C GLY A 54 -5.30 -0.93 -19.28
N GLU A 55 -4.54 -0.11 -18.55
CA GLU A 55 -3.26 -0.54 -17.97
C GLU A 55 -3.46 -1.38 -16.71
N ASN A 56 -2.61 -2.39 -16.52
CA ASN A 56 -2.60 -3.13 -15.26
C ASN A 56 -1.91 -2.29 -14.18
N PHE A 57 -2.37 -2.47 -12.95
CA PHE A 57 -1.70 -1.93 -11.77
C PHE A 57 -1.71 -2.98 -10.66
N TYR A 58 -1.11 -2.64 -9.53
CA TYR A 58 -1.08 -3.51 -8.37
C TYR A 58 -1.46 -2.76 -7.11
N ILE A 59 -2.32 -3.38 -6.30
CA ILE A 59 -2.56 -2.94 -4.93
C ILE A 59 -1.43 -3.49 -4.07
N TYR A 60 -0.67 -2.61 -3.43
CA TYR A 60 0.47 -2.96 -2.57
C TYR A 60 0.14 -2.66 -1.12
N PHE A 61 0.35 -3.64 -0.24
CA PHE A 61 0.32 -3.46 1.20
C PHE A 61 1.56 -4.07 1.82
N SER A 62 2.13 -3.37 2.81
CA SER A 62 3.20 -3.94 3.63
C SER A 62 3.08 -3.53 5.08
N ILE A 63 3.59 -4.39 5.94
CA ILE A 63 3.74 -4.15 7.37
C ILE A 63 5.15 -4.57 7.79
N GLU A 64 5.82 -3.70 8.52
CA GLU A 64 7.20 -3.88 8.98
C GLU A 64 7.28 -3.62 10.46
N ASN A 65 7.88 -4.53 11.24
CA ASN A 65 8.28 -4.22 12.60
C ASN A 65 9.56 -3.37 12.56
N THR A 66 9.46 -2.08 12.81
CA THR A 66 10.61 -1.15 12.79
C THR A 66 11.33 -1.03 14.13
N SER A 67 10.87 -1.77 15.14
CA SER A 67 11.53 -1.78 16.45
C SER A 67 12.72 -2.74 16.47
N ASP A 68 13.66 -2.49 17.38
CA ASP A 68 14.78 -3.39 17.67
C ASP A 68 14.36 -4.64 18.46
N ARG A 69 13.07 -4.79 18.77
CA ARG A 69 12.54 -5.82 19.66
C ARG A 69 11.55 -6.72 18.95
N HIS A 70 11.37 -7.92 19.50
CA HIS A 70 10.30 -8.77 19.04
C HIS A 70 8.95 -8.17 19.44
N ALA A 71 8.14 -7.76 18.47
CA ALA A 71 6.78 -7.26 18.67
C ALA A 71 5.83 -8.12 17.84
N SER A 72 5.02 -8.95 18.50
CA SER A 72 4.14 -9.92 17.85
C SER A 72 2.69 -9.47 17.85
N ILE A 73 2.02 -9.63 16.71
CA ILE A 73 0.59 -9.31 16.58
C ILE A 73 -0.24 -10.45 17.20
N ASP A 74 -1.05 -10.09 18.20
CA ASP A 74 -1.85 -11.02 19.01
C ASP A 74 -3.06 -11.56 18.23
N LYS A 75 -3.69 -10.69 17.44
CA LYS A 75 -4.90 -11.00 16.68
C LYS A 75 -4.62 -11.04 15.18
N HIS A 76 -4.30 -12.22 14.67
CA HIS A 76 -4.14 -12.45 13.23
C HIS A 76 -5.44 -12.20 12.43
N GLU A 77 -6.60 -12.21 13.10
CA GLU A 77 -7.90 -11.89 12.50
C GLU A 77 -8.04 -10.48 11.95
N LEU A 78 -7.18 -9.54 12.34
CA LEU A 78 -7.22 -8.16 11.84
C LEU A 78 -6.98 -8.04 10.34
N PHE A 79 -6.29 -9.02 9.77
CA PHE A 79 -6.05 -9.11 8.34
C PHE A 79 -7.07 -10.01 7.64
N PHE A 80 -8.07 -10.53 8.37
CA PHE A 80 -9.15 -11.33 7.77
C PHE A 80 -10.16 -10.47 7.04
N ASN A 81 -10.25 -9.17 7.36
CA ASN A 81 -11.21 -8.30 6.71
C ASN A 81 -10.77 -8.01 5.27
N ASN A 82 -11.64 -8.28 4.30
CA ASN A 82 -11.40 -8.02 2.88
C ASN A 82 -11.22 -6.52 2.58
N GLU A 83 -11.49 -5.65 3.57
CA GLU A 83 -11.23 -4.20 3.51
C GLU A 83 -9.82 -3.84 3.04
N LEU A 84 -8.80 -4.67 3.33
CA LEU A 84 -7.42 -4.50 2.84
C LEU A 84 -7.28 -4.44 1.32
N PHE A 85 -8.30 -4.81 0.56
CA PHE A 85 -8.24 -4.82 -0.90
C PHE A 85 -9.44 -4.14 -1.54
N ASN A 86 -10.33 -3.53 -0.75
CA ASN A 86 -11.46 -2.80 -1.28
C ASN A 86 -10.99 -1.53 -2.00
N ILE A 87 -11.47 -1.36 -3.23
CA ILE A 87 -11.37 -0.12 -3.99
C ILE A 87 -12.71 0.59 -3.89
N TYR A 88 -12.67 1.85 -3.47
CA TYR A 88 -13.83 2.70 -3.30
C TYR A 88 -13.86 3.77 -4.39
N ASP A 89 -15.04 4.02 -4.94
CA ASP A 89 -15.28 5.22 -5.75
C ASP A 89 -15.28 6.46 -4.84
N ARG A 90 -14.51 7.47 -5.23
CA ARG A 90 -14.30 8.65 -4.39
C ARG A 90 -15.50 9.59 -4.34
N ASN A 91 -16.42 9.51 -5.31
CA ASN A 91 -17.56 10.42 -5.37
C ASN A 91 -18.69 9.98 -4.44
N ASN A 92 -18.85 8.67 -4.21
CA ASN A 92 -19.97 8.12 -3.44
C ASN A 92 -19.55 7.15 -2.31
N ASN A 93 -18.25 6.90 -2.11
CA ASN A 93 -17.69 5.97 -1.13
C ASN A 93 -18.22 4.53 -1.24
N THR A 94 -18.68 4.11 -2.42
CA THR A 94 -19.11 2.73 -2.65
C THR A 94 -17.94 1.85 -3.05
N ILE A 95 -17.93 0.61 -2.59
CA ILE A 95 -16.96 -0.40 -3.05
C ILE A 95 -17.27 -0.72 -4.52
N VAL A 96 -16.30 -0.47 -5.39
CA VAL A 96 -16.37 -0.73 -6.84
C VAL A 96 -15.44 -1.86 -7.28
N GLY A 97 -14.53 -2.29 -6.39
CA GLY A 97 -13.75 -3.50 -6.54
C GLY A 97 -13.50 -4.14 -5.18
N ASN A 98 -13.81 -5.42 -5.04
CA ASN A 98 -13.34 -6.25 -3.94
C ASN A 98 -12.76 -7.53 -4.54
N PRO A 99 -11.44 -7.63 -4.68
CA PRO A 99 -10.85 -8.71 -5.43
C PRO A 99 -10.70 -10.00 -4.61
N VAL A 100 -11.21 -10.07 -3.38
CA VAL A 100 -10.74 -11.07 -2.40
C VAL A 100 -11.86 -11.74 -1.62
N GLU A 101 -11.83 -13.06 -1.61
CA GLU A 101 -12.49 -13.88 -0.60
C GLU A 101 -11.45 -14.54 0.29
N ARG A 102 -11.67 -14.48 1.60
CA ARG A 102 -10.85 -15.18 2.57
C ARG A 102 -10.82 -16.68 2.30
N ASN A 103 -9.66 -17.31 2.49
CA ASN A 103 -9.53 -18.77 2.46
C ASN A 103 -9.23 -19.34 3.86
N VAL A 104 -7.96 -19.40 4.26
CA VAL A 104 -7.51 -20.04 5.51
C VAL A 104 -6.46 -19.17 6.20
N CYS A 105 -6.52 -19.04 7.52
CA CYS A 105 -5.44 -18.45 8.31
C CYS A 105 -4.96 -19.45 9.36
N LEU A 106 -3.65 -19.51 9.55
CA LEU A 106 -3.04 -20.36 10.57
C LEU A 106 -3.31 -19.77 11.95
N ALA A 107 -3.86 -20.57 12.86
CA ALA A 107 -3.97 -20.25 14.29
C ALA A 107 -2.60 -20.40 14.97
N LYS A 108 -1.61 -19.62 14.52
CA LYS A 108 -0.30 -19.53 15.18
C LYS A 108 -0.28 -18.30 16.09
N MET A 109 0.29 -18.43 17.28
CA MET A 109 0.60 -17.27 18.13
C MET A 109 1.62 -16.40 17.42
N GLY A 110 1.34 -15.10 17.29
CA GLY A 110 2.25 -14.10 16.74
C GLY A 110 2.49 -14.24 15.23
N CYS A 111 1.79 -13.45 14.44
CA CYS A 111 2.13 -13.23 13.03
C CYS A 111 2.94 -11.95 12.95
N LEU A 112 4.12 -11.98 12.30
CA LEU A 112 5.08 -10.87 12.28
C LEU A 112 5.57 -10.52 13.70
N GLY A 113 6.76 -11.00 14.05
CA GLY A 113 7.28 -10.85 15.42
C GLY A 113 8.75 -10.45 15.50
N GLN A 114 9.47 -10.42 14.38
CA GLN A 114 10.93 -10.24 14.35
C GLN A 114 11.29 -8.76 14.14
N PRO A 115 12.35 -8.25 14.80
CA PRO A 115 12.87 -6.90 14.56
C PRO A 115 13.22 -6.69 13.08
N HIS A 116 12.89 -5.51 12.54
CA HIS A 116 13.24 -5.08 11.18
C HIS A 116 12.79 -6.02 10.05
N VAL A 117 11.78 -6.84 10.30
CA VAL A 117 11.20 -7.73 9.30
C VAL A 117 9.98 -7.08 8.67
N LYS A 118 10.00 -7.02 7.34
CA LYS A 118 8.91 -6.55 6.49
C LYS A 118 8.19 -7.73 5.84
N ASN A 119 6.87 -7.72 5.90
CA ASN A 119 5.99 -8.59 5.12
C ASN A 119 5.19 -7.72 4.15
N GLU A 120 5.05 -8.19 2.92
CA GLU A 120 4.31 -7.47 1.88
C GLU A 120 3.46 -8.41 1.04
N ILE A 121 2.42 -7.84 0.45
CA ILE A 121 1.57 -8.49 -0.53
C ILE A 121 1.30 -7.53 -1.68
N THR A 122 1.18 -8.08 -2.87
CA THR A 122 0.87 -7.31 -4.06
C THR A 122 -0.18 -8.03 -4.90
N ILE A 123 -1.31 -7.36 -5.13
CA ILE A 123 -2.46 -7.92 -5.85
C ILE A 123 -2.54 -7.27 -7.23
N PRO A 124 -2.43 -8.03 -8.33
CA PRO A 124 -2.63 -7.48 -9.67
C PRO A 124 -4.07 -7.05 -9.89
N TYR A 125 -4.25 -5.97 -10.65
CA TYR A 125 -5.56 -5.45 -11.07
C TYR A 125 -5.50 -5.00 -12.54
N PRO A 126 -6.43 -5.43 -13.42
CA PRO A 126 -7.44 -6.48 -13.20
C PRO A 126 -6.80 -7.86 -12.98
N LEU A 127 -7.55 -8.78 -12.38
CA LEU A 127 -7.14 -10.18 -12.30
C LEU A 127 -7.78 -10.99 -13.42
N LYS A 128 -6.96 -11.67 -14.23
CA LYS A 128 -7.42 -12.43 -15.39
C LYS A 128 -7.94 -13.83 -15.06
N ASN A 129 -7.35 -14.47 -14.04
CA ASN A 129 -7.65 -15.83 -13.60
C ASN A 129 -7.74 -15.89 -12.08
N ASP A 130 -8.65 -16.71 -11.57
CA ASP A 130 -8.73 -16.99 -10.14
C ASP A 130 -7.38 -17.51 -9.61
N THR A 131 -6.97 -17.06 -8.42
CA THR A 131 -5.72 -17.48 -7.81
C THR A 131 -5.80 -17.45 -6.29
N THR A 132 -4.74 -17.89 -5.62
CA THR A 132 -4.60 -17.81 -4.16
C THR A 132 -3.28 -17.16 -3.82
N VAL A 133 -3.31 -16.20 -2.90
CA VAL A 133 -2.14 -15.48 -2.41
C VAL A 133 -2.06 -15.60 -0.90
N GLY A 134 -0.83 -15.56 -0.36
CA GLY A 134 -0.57 -15.57 1.07
C GLY A 134 -0.07 -14.21 1.56
N PHE A 135 -0.50 -13.79 2.73
CA PHE A 135 0.06 -12.66 3.44
C PHE A 135 0.07 -12.94 4.94
N MET A 136 1.27 -12.82 5.53
CA MET A 136 1.56 -13.24 6.90
C MET A 136 1.05 -14.67 7.17
N CYS A 137 0.10 -14.85 8.10
CA CYS A 137 -0.46 -16.14 8.46
C CYS A 137 -1.75 -16.49 7.70
N CYS A 138 -2.16 -15.67 6.74
CA CYS A 138 -3.42 -15.80 6.02
C CYS A 138 -3.23 -16.11 4.55
N SER A 139 -4.21 -16.79 3.98
CA SER A 139 -4.37 -17.01 2.55
C SER A 139 -5.70 -16.44 2.07
N TYR A 140 -5.67 -15.92 0.86
CA TYR A 140 -6.76 -15.19 0.22
C TYR A 140 -7.00 -15.81 -1.15
N LYS A 141 -8.26 -16.13 -1.45
CA LYS A 141 -8.71 -16.44 -2.80
C LYS A 141 -9.00 -15.14 -3.52
N LEU A 142 -8.46 -15.00 -4.71
CA LEU A 142 -8.74 -13.87 -5.59
C LEU A 142 -9.56 -14.39 -6.75
N TYR A 143 -10.72 -13.79 -6.99
CA TYR A 143 -11.55 -14.11 -8.15
C TYR A 143 -11.23 -13.17 -9.31
N LYS A 144 -11.44 -13.61 -10.54
CA LYS A 144 -11.37 -12.73 -11.70
C LYS A 144 -12.27 -11.49 -11.51
N PHE A 145 -11.73 -10.30 -11.78
CA PHE A 145 -12.48 -9.03 -11.76
C PHE A 145 -12.06 -8.13 -12.93
N PRO A 146 -12.98 -7.27 -13.42
CA PRO A 146 -12.74 -6.45 -14.60
C PRO A 146 -11.80 -5.27 -14.32
N GLU A 147 -11.45 -4.56 -15.38
CA GLU A 147 -10.76 -3.28 -15.30
C GLU A 147 -11.63 -2.21 -14.60
N LEU A 148 -10.98 -1.24 -13.96
CA LEU A 148 -11.67 -0.06 -13.46
C LEU A 148 -11.91 0.91 -14.63
N PRO A 149 -13.12 1.48 -14.77
CA PRO A 149 -13.35 2.54 -15.74
C PRO A 149 -12.58 3.81 -15.35
N GLN A 150 -12.52 4.78 -16.27
CA GLN A 150 -12.05 6.12 -15.93
C GLN A 150 -12.75 6.69 -14.69
N GLY A 151 -11.98 7.18 -13.71
CA GLY A 151 -12.55 7.66 -12.46
C GLY A 151 -11.52 8.02 -11.39
N LYS A 152 -12.02 8.45 -10.23
CA LYS A 152 -11.22 8.77 -9.04
C LYS A 152 -11.56 7.77 -7.95
N TYR A 153 -10.55 7.15 -7.39
CA TYR A 153 -10.68 6.03 -6.48
C TYR A 153 -9.83 6.23 -5.24
N PHE A 154 -10.11 5.44 -4.22
CA PHE A 154 -9.22 5.28 -3.09
C PHE A 154 -9.27 3.86 -2.55
N ILE A 155 -8.20 3.48 -1.89
CA ILE A 155 -8.12 2.29 -1.04
C ILE A 155 -7.91 2.77 0.40
N LYS A 156 -8.49 2.05 1.37
CA LYS A 156 -8.42 2.43 2.78
C LYS A 156 -8.23 1.21 3.68
N TYR A 157 -7.42 1.37 4.73
CA TYR A 157 -7.29 0.39 5.81
C TYR A 157 -7.36 1.10 7.15
N THR A 158 -8.36 0.75 7.97
CA THR A 158 -8.48 1.24 9.34
C THR A 158 -8.50 0.05 10.29
N ALA A 159 -7.55 -0.02 11.21
CA ALA A 159 -7.46 -1.13 12.15
C ALA A 159 -6.82 -0.73 13.47
N SER A 160 -7.26 -1.39 14.55
CA SER A 160 -6.60 -1.41 15.84
C SER A 160 -5.83 -2.72 15.96
N ILE A 161 -4.50 -2.67 15.90
CA ILE A 161 -3.61 -3.83 15.94
C ILE A 161 -3.09 -4.05 17.37
N PRO A 162 -3.67 -4.97 18.16
CA PRO A 162 -3.07 -5.45 19.38
C PRO A 162 -1.77 -6.20 19.12
N PHE A 163 -0.76 -5.87 19.90
CA PHE A 163 0.54 -6.52 19.87
C PHE A 163 1.13 -6.65 21.25
N PHE A 164 2.14 -7.50 21.37
CA PHE A 164 2.89 -7.67 22.60
C PHE A 164 4.38 -7.78 22.32
N TYR A 165 5.19 -7.25 23.23
CA TYR A 165 6.63 -7.44 23.19
C TYR A 165 7.01 -8.79 23.79
N ILE A 166 7.98 -9.45 23.15
CA ILE A 166 8.49 -10.74 23.58
C ILE A 166 9.97 -10.58 23.96
N THR A 167 10.38 -11.15 25.10
CA THR A 167 11.80 -11.27 25.47
C THR A 167 12.54 -12.28 24.59
N ASP A 168 13.87 -12.27 24.64
CA ASP A 168 14.69 -13.33 24.02
C ASP A 168 14.40 -14.73 24.58
N THR A 169 13.74 -14.83 25.74
CA THR A 169 13.27 -16.07 26.38
C THR A 169 11.82 -16.44 26.04
N HIS A 170 11.22 -15.78 25.05
CA HIS A 170 9.84 -15.98 24.61
C HIS A 170 8.76 -15.67 25.67
N GLN A 171 9.07 -14.79 26.64
CA GLN A 171 8.10 -14.31 27.63
C GLN A 171 7.44 -13.01 27.15
N VAL A 172 6.12 -12.91 27.38
CA VAL A 172 5.35 -11.71 27.07
C VAL A 172 5.62 -10.64 28.13
N GLU A 173 6.06 -9.46 27.70
CA GLU A 173 6.37 -8.35 28.63
C GLU A 173 5.21 -7.38 28.82
N SER A 174 4.50 -7.07 27.75
CA SER A 174 3.44 -6.05 27.75
C SER A 174 2.49 -6.26 26.58
N HIS A 175 1.27 -5.76 26.72
CA HIS A 175 0.27 -5.71 25.66
C HIS A 175 -0.06 -4.26 25.34
N GLU A 176 0.01 -3.92 24.06
CA GLU A 176 -0.30 -2.59 23.55
C GLU A 176 -1.21 -2.70 22.32
N THR A 177 -1.74 -1.58 21.84
CA THR A 177 -2.58 -1.56 20.65
C THR A 177 -2.27 -0.32 19.82
N GLY A 178 -1.86 -0.53 18.57
CA GLY A 178 -1.66 0.53 17.61
C GLY A 178 -2.92 0.79 16.80
N ASN A 179 -3.33 2.06 16.67
CA ASN A 179 -4.47 2.45 15.84
C ASN A 179 -3.98 3.04 14.52
N TYR A 180 -4.35 2.44 13.41
CA TYR A 180 -3.92 2.81 12.07
C TYR A 180 -5.12 3.24 11.23
N ASN A 181 -4.94 4.31 10.46
CA ASN A 181 -5.91 4.78 9.48
C ASN A 181 -5.15 5.25 8.23
N LEU A 182 -5.10 4.37 7.23
CA LEU A 182 -4.39 4.58 5.98
C LEU A 182 -5.39 4.80 4.87
N GLU A 183 -5.13 5.79 4.01
CA GLU A 183 -5.91 6.05 2.81
C GLU A 183 -4.96 6.40 1.68
N TYR A 184 -5.12 5.75 0.53
CA TYR A 184 -4.35 6.05 -0.67
C TYR A 184 -5.29 6.37 -1.83
N LYS A 185 -5.10 7.54 -2.44
CA LYS A 185 -5.96 8.08 -3.50
C LYS A 185 -5.28 7.94 -4.85
N PHE A 186 -6.03 7.49 -5.85
CA PHE A 186 -5.54 7.36 -7.23
C PHE A 186 -6.65 7.65 -8.25
N GLU A 187 -6.27 7.76 -9.52
CA GLU A 187 -7.20 7.96 -10.62
C GLU A 187 -6.86 7.09 -11.84
N ILE A 188 -7.91 6.63 -12.52
CA ILE A 188 -7.83 6.06 -13.86
C ILE A 188 -8.11 7.18 -14.86
N VAL A 189 -7.15 7.43 -15.74
CA VAL A 189 -7.18 8.50 -16.75
C VAL A 189 -7.25 7.94 -18.16
N LYS A 190 -7.64 8.75 -19.14
CA LYS A 190 -7.57 8.37 -20.56
C LYS A 190 -6.15 8.32 -21.08
#